data_AF-A0AA40A7R4-F1
#
_entry.id   AF-A0AA40A7R4-F1
#
_cell.length_a   1.000
_cell.length_b   1.000
_cell.length_c   1.000
_cell.angle_alpha   90.00
_cell.angle_beta   90.00
_cell.angle_gamma   90.00
#
_symmetry.space_group_name_H-M   'P 1'
#
loop_
_entity.id
_entity.type
_entity.pdbx_description
1 polymer ?
#
loop_
_entity_poly.entity_id
_entity_poly.type
_entity_poly.pdbx_seq_one_letter_code
_entity_poly.pdbx_strand_id
1 'polypeptide(L)'
;STMQIQALLNTTNIHNSPCVERFYRLNTSIQRRPSQPSFKTYSKVLTRDEKLEIRTLRRHNKWSYITIAKATGKTVRQVQDALGGPLTPRRRQAGRKPLIRTPEKRRLEQLLLSDPLYRRL
;
A
#
# COMPACT_ATOMS: atom_id res chain seq x y z
N SER A 1 70.23 3.85 22.25
CA SER A 1 69.37 4.12 21.09
C SER A 1 67.96 3.61 21.34
N THR A 2 67.10 4.40 21.99
CA THR A 2 65.78 3.95 22.48
C THR A 2 64.73 5.07 22.57
N MET A 3 64.92 6.22 21.92
CA MET A 3 64.03 7.38 22.14
C MET A 3 63.66 8.11 20.85
N GLN A 4 63.35 7.40 19.76
CA GLN A 4 62.77 8.04 18.57
C GLN A 4 61.67 7.22 17.86
N ILE A 5 61.15 6.16 18.49
CA ILE A 5 60.02 5.39 17.93
C ILE A 5 58.67 6.00 18.32
N GLN A 6 58.62 6.88 19.33
CA GLN A 6 57.38 7.47 19.83
C GLN A 6 56.82 8.61 18.96
N ALA A 7 57.57 9.14 17.98
CA ALA A 7 57.11 10.22 17.11
C ALA A 7 56.22 9.76 15.93
N LEU A 8 56.08 8.45 15.72
CA LEU A 8 55.24 7.86 14.65
C LEU A 8 53.86 7.38 15.14
N LEU A 9 53.47 7.75 16.37
CA LEU A 9 52.17 7.38 16.96
C LEU A 9 51.25 8.59 17.17
N ASN A 10 51.59 9.77 16.65
CA ASN A 10 50.75 10.96 16.70
C ASN A 10 49.97 11.17 15.40
N THR A 11 49.15 10.19 15.01
CA THR A 11 48.03 10.40 14.07
C THR A 11 46.73 10.62 14.83
N THR A 12 46.78 11.41 15.91
CA THR A 12 45.62 11.82 16.71
C THR A 12 44.83 12.95 16.03
N ASN A 13 44.52 12.81 14.75
CA ASN A 13 43.61 13.73 14.07
C ASN A 13 42.88 13.14 12.85
N ILE A 14 42.79 11.81 12.74
CA ILE A 14 41.99 11.17 11.68
C ILE A 14 40.51 11.60 11.82
N HIS A 15 40.02 11.77 13.05
CA HIS A 15 38.65 12.20 13.34
C HIS A 15 38.36 13.67 12.98
N ASN A 16 39.37 14.54 12.87
CA ASN A 16 39.21 15.95 12.51
C ASN A 16 39.54 16.22 11.03
N SER A 17 39.74 15.18 10.23
CA SER A 17 39.88 15.32 8.78
C SER A 17 38.55 15.83 8.20
N PRO A 18 38.57 16.88 7.34
CA PRO A 18 37.35 17.42 6.71
C PRO A 18 36.52 16.35 5.99
N CYS A 19 37.18 15.30 5.49
CA CYS A 19 36.55 14.17 4.81
C CYS A 19 35.75 13.29 5.80
N VAL A 20 36.32 13.02 6.97
CA VAL A 20 35.71 12.21 8.03
C VAL A 20 34.55 12.98 8.65
N GLU A 21 34.72 14.28 8.88
CA GLU A 21 33.65 15.16 9.36
C GLU A 21 32.48 15.24 8.35
N ARG A 22 32.79 15.34 7.05
CA ARG A 22 31.77 15.29 5.98
C ARG A 22 31.03 13.96 5.96
N PHE A 23 31.72 12.83 6.13
CA PHE A 23 31.11 11.50 6.22
C PHE A 23 30.16 11.38 7.41
N TYR A 24 30.58 11.83 8.61
CA TYR A 24 29.72 11.82 9.80
C TYR A 24 28.53 12.79 9.67
N ARG A 25 28.72 13.98 9.09
CA ARG A 25 27.61 14.93 8.80
C ARG A 25 26.59 14.35 7.83
N LEU A 26 27.04 13.65 6.78
CA LEU A 26 26.14 12.97 5.84
C LEU A 26 25.36 11.84 6.52
N ASN A 27 26.03 10.97 7.29
CA ASN A 27 25.36 9.87 7.98
C ASN A 27 24.35 10.34 9.05
N THR A 28 24.71 11.36 9.84
CA THR A 28 23.78 11.95 10.82
C THR A 28 22.59 12.63 10.14
N SER A 29 22.77 13.24 8.97
CA SER A 29 21.67 13.81 8.19
C SER A 29 20.72 12.75 7.63
N ILE A 30 21.21 11.55 7.28
CA ILE A 30 20.41 10.44 6.79
C ILE A 30 19.55 9.87 7.93
N GLN A 31 20.12 9.70 9.12
CA GLN A 31 19.42 9.16 10.29
C GLN A 31 18.33 10.09 10.85
N ARG A 32 18.42 11.40 10.63
CA ARG A 32 17.45 12.40 11.12
C ARG A 32 16.28 12.67 10.19
N ARG A 33 16.22 12.05 9.00
CA ARG A 33 15.08 12.24 8.10
C ARG A 33 13.88 11.46 8.62
N PRO A 34 12.77 12.12 9.00
CA PRO A 34 11.54 11.39 9.25
C PRO A 34 11.18 10.63 7.98
N SER A 35 10.96 9.33 8.07
CA SER A 35 10.52 8.54 6.92
C SER A 35 9.18 9.09 6.45
N GLN A 36 9.13 9.70 5.28
CA GLN A 36 7.85 10.08 4.69
C GLN A 36 7.04 8.81 4.43
N PRO A 37 5.74 8.77 4.79
CA PRO A 37 4.90 7.62 4.48
C PRO A 37 4.85 7.46 2.96
N SER A 38 5.33 6.32 2.46
CA SER A 38 5.19 6.02 1.04
C SER A 38 3.72 5.75 0.74
N PHE A 39 3.12 6.59 -0.11
CA PHE A 39 1.78 6.31 -0.62
C PHE A 39 1.86 5.05 -1.48
N LYS A 40 1.32 3.94 -0.97
CA LYS A 40 1.27 2.67 -1.71
C LYS A 40 0.32 2.83 -2.89
N THR A 41 0.87 2.94 -4.09
CA THR A 41 0.09 2.91 -5.33
C THR A 41 -0.46 1.50 -5.53
N TYR A 42 -1.75 1.31 -5.31
CA TYR A 42 -2.40 0.02 -5.57
C TYR A 42 -2.58 -0.19 -7.08
N SER A 43 -2.34 -1.41 -7.54
CA SER A 43 -2.66 -1.80 -8.91
C SER A 43 -4.17 -1.65 -9.18
N LYS A 44 -4.51 -1.34 -10.43
CA LYS A 44 -5.91 -1.30 -10.86
C LYS A 44 -6.52 -2.69 -10.73
N VAL A 45 -7.77 -2.73 -10.27
CA VAL A 45 -8.55 -3.97 -10.19
C VAL A 45 -8.91 -4.38 -11.61
N LEU A 46 -8.71 -5.66 -11.95
CA LEU A 46 -9.10 -6.21 -13.24
C LEU A 46 -10.60 -6.07 -13.49
N THR A 47 -10.97 -5.81 -14.74
CA THR A 47 -12.38 -5.78 -15.15
C THR A 47 -12.98 -7.19 -15.15
N ARG A 48 -14.31 -7.28 -15.33
CA ARG A 48 -15.00 -8.57 -15.44
C ARG A 48 -14.48 -9.37 -16.65
N ASP A 49 -14.31 -8.72 -17.78
CA ASP A 49 -13.97 -9.37 -19.05
C ASP A 49 -12.51 -9.84 -19.04
N GLU A 50 -11.59 -9.05 -18.49
CA GLU A 50 -10.20 -9.47 -18.29
C GLU A 50 -10.12 -10.71 -17.38
N LYS A 51 -10.94 -10.77 -16.33
CA LYS A 51 -11.02 -11.95 -15.47
C LYS A 51 -11.62 -13.15 -16.18
N LEU A 52 -12.60 -12.94 -17.07
CA LEU A 52 -13.20 -13.99 -17.86
C LEU A 52 -12.15 -14.59 -18.80
N GLU A 53 -11.40 -13.75 -19.51
CA GLU A 53 -10.29 -14.14 -20.38
C GLU A 53 -9.22 -14.96 -19.63
N ILE A 54 -8.78 -14.49 -18.45
CA ILE A 54 -7.82 -15.23 -17.62
C ILE A 54 -8.36 -16.62 -17.23
N ARG A 55 -9.65 -16.70 -16.88
CA ARG A 55 -10.29 -17.96 -16.50
C ARG A 55 -10.46 -18.92 -17.68
N THR A 56 -10.80 -18.42 -18.85
CA THR A 56 -10.93 -19.25 -20.05
C THR A 56 -9.56 -19.80 -20.46
N LEU A 57 -8.51 -18.97 -20.47
CA LEU A 57 -7.13 -19.41 -20.71
C LEU A 57 -6.69 -20.50 -19.72
N ARG A 58 -7.02 -20.34 -18.43
CA ARG A 58 -6.70 -21.36 -17.42
C ARG A 58 -7.49 -22.65 -17.61
N ARG A 59 -8.80 -22.56 -17.91
CA ARG A 59 -9.69 -23.72 -17.99
C ARG A 59 -9.49 -24.53 -19.27
N HIS A 60 -9.40 -23.87 -20.41
CA HIS A 60 -9.34 -24.55 -21.71
C HIS A 60 -7.90 -24.88 -22.11
N ASN A 61 -6.97 -23.96 -21.90
CA ASN A 61 -5.59 -24.15 -22.37
C ASN A 61 -4.67 -24.72 -21.28
N LYS A 62 -5.15 -24.81 -20.02
CA LYS A 62 -4.38 -25.27 -18.85
C LYS A 62 -3.07 -24.52 -18.63
N TRP A 63 -2.97 -23.28 -19.11
CA TRP A 63 -1.75 -22.48 -19.05
C TRP A 63 -1.34 -22.15 -17.61
N SER A 64 -0.03 -22.05 -17.38
CA SER A 64 0.53 -21.62 -16.09
C SER A 64 0.21 -20.14 -15.81
N TYR A 65 0.25 -19.73 -14.54
CA TYR A 65 0.01 -18.33 -14.16
C TYR A 65 1.00 -17.36 -14.81
N ILE A 66 2.25 -17.78 -14.98
CA ILE A 66 3.31 -16.97 -15.63
C ILE A 66 3.01 -16.81 -17.12
N THR A 67 2.58 -17.88 -17.78
CA THR A 67 2.22 -17.85 -19.21
C THR A 67 1.03 -16.94 -19.45
N ILE A 68 -0.01 -17.05 -18.62
CA ILE A 68 -1.20 -16.18 -18.70
C ILE A 68 -0.82 -14.72 -18.45
N ALA A 69 0.00 -14.45 -17.44
CA ALA A 69 0.49 -13.11 -17.14
C ALA A 69 1.24 -12.48 -18.33
N LYS A 70 2.11 -13.25 -18.99
CA LYS A 70 2.83 -12.80 -20.19
C LYS A 70 1.87 -12.54 -21.36
N ALA A 71 0.91 -13.43 -21.60
CA ALA A 71 -0.03 -13.30 -22.71
C ALA A 71 -0.99 -12.11 -22.54
N THR A 72 -1.44 -11.84 -21.32
CA THR A 72 -2.44 -10.80 -21.01
C THR A 72 -1.83 -9.46 -20.58
N GLY A 73 -0.49 -9.39 -20.45
CA GLY A 73 0.22 -8.23 -19.91
C GLY A 73 -0.11 -7.90 -18.45
N LYS A 74 -0.70 -8.84 -17.70
CA LYS A 74 -1.07 -8.65 -16.29
C LYS A 74 0.01 -9.19 -15.36
N THR A 75 0.02 -8.71 -14.11
CA THR A 75 0.92 -9.28 -13.09
C THR A 75 0.45 -10.68 -12.68
N VAL A 76 1.39 -11.53 -12.26
CA VAL A 76 1.08 -12.87 -11.75
C VAL A 76 0.09 -12.80 -10.59
N ARG A 77 0.21 -11.80 -9.73
CA ARG A 77 -0.72 -11.60 -8.59
C ARG A 77 -2.13 -11.27 -9.05
N GLN A 78 -2.30 -10.41 -10.05
CA GLN A 78 -3.62 -10.14 -10.64
C GLN A 78 -4.23 -11.41 -11.27
N VAL A 79 -3.43 -12.26 -11.89
CA VAL A 79 -3.89 -13.56 -12.44
C VAL A 79 -4.37 -14.48 -11.31
N GLN A 80 -3.61 -14.59 -10.22
CA GLN A 80 -4.02 -15.35 -9.04
C GLN A 80 -5.35 -14.83 -8.46
N ASP A 81 -5.45 -13.50 -8.28
CA ASP A 81 -6.65 -12.85 -7.76
C ASP A 81 -7.87 -13.04 -8.69
N ALA A 82 -7.67 -13.03 -10.01
CA ALA A 82 -8.72 -13.29 -10.99
C ALA A 82 -9.28 -14.72 -10.90
N LEU A 83 -8.41 -15.70 -10.63
CA LEU A 83 -8.78 -17.10 -10.53
C LEU A 83 -9.43 -17.44 -9.18
N GLY A 84 -8.92 -16.88 -8.07
CA GLY A 84 -9.44 -17.14 -6.72
C GLY A 84 -10.63 -16.28 -6.30
N GLY A 85 -10.78 -15.07 -6.87
CA GLY A 85 -11.80 -14.11 -6.45
C GLY A 85 -13.16 -14.27 -7.15
N PRO A 86 -14.12 -13.35 -6.90
CA PRO A 86 -15.33 -13.26 -7.71
C PRO A 86 -15.04 -12.75 -9.12
N LEU A 87 -15.85 -13.18 -10.09
CA LEU A 87 -15.74 -12.73 -11.48
C LEU A 87 -16.02 -11.22 -11.59
N THR A 88 -17.12 -10.75 -11.01
CA THR A 88 -17.43 -9.33 -10.95
C THR A 88 -16.53 -8.63 -9.93
N PRO A 89 -15.79 -7.58 -10.31
CA PRO A 89 -15.01 -6.78 -9.36
C PRO A 89 -15.91 -6.22 -8.26
N ARG A 90 -15.53 -6.44 -6.99
CA ARG A 90 -16.23 -5.80 -5.88
C ARG A 90 -15.95 -4.31 -5.92
N ARG A 91 -16.98 -3.50 -5.71
CA ARG A 91 -16.77 -2.06 -5.45
C ARG A 91 -15.83 -1.95 -4.26
N ARG A 92 -14.84 -1.07 -4.37
CA ARG A 92 -14.01 -0.71 -3.22
C ARG A 92 -14.96 -0.26 -2.11
N GLN A 93 -14.68 -0.68 -0.88
CA GLN A 93 -15.47 -0.20 0.26
C GLN A 93 -15.40 1.33 0.23
N ALA A 94 -16.52 1.95 -0.10
CA ALA A 94 -16.68 3.37 0.14
C ALA A 94 -16.66 3.54 1.65
N GLY A 95 -16.02 4.61 2.13
CA GLY A 95 -16.05 4.95 3.55
C GLY A 95 -17.48 5.03 4.08
N ARG A 96 -17.61 5.16 5.40
CA ARG A 96 -18.92 5.28 6.06
C ARG A 96 -19.77 6.33 5.33
N LYS A 97 -20.97 5.95 4.89
CA LYS A 97 -21.94 6.90 4.32
C LYS A 97 -22.18 8.04 5.34
N PRO A 98 -22.23 9.30 4.89
CA PRO A 98 -22.48 10.41 5.79
C PRO A 98 -23.82 10.22 6.51
N LEU A 99 -23.88 10.62 7.78
CA LEU A 99 -25.12 10.59 8.53
C LEU A 99 -26.08 11.63 7.93
N ILE A 100 -27.25 11.19 7.48
CA ILE A 100 -28.30 12.10 7.02
C ILE A 100 -28.77 12.90 8.25
N ARG A 101 -28.52 14.23 8.25
CA ARG A 101 -28.91 15.17 9.32
C ARG A 101 -29.94 16.17 8.81
N THR A 102 -30.98 15.69 8.13
CA THR A 102 -32.06 16.56 7.62
C THR A 102 -33.17 16.73 8.67
N PRO A 103 -33.88 17.87 8.68
CA PRO A 103 -35.05 18.06 9.56
C PRO A 103 -36.15 17.03 9.26
N GLU A 104 -36.30 16.62 8.00
CA GLU A 104 -37.25 15.59 7.57
C GLU A 104 -36.97 14.23 8.22
N LYS A 105 -35.68 13.82 8.29
CA LYS A 105 -35.30 12.58 8.97
C LYS A 105 -35.67 12.64 10.46
N ARG A 106 -35.46 13.77 11.12
CA ARG A 106 -35.84 13.94 12.54
C ARG A 106 -37.35 13.85 12.73
N ARG A 107 -38.15 14.44 11.83
CA ARG A 107 -39.62 14.32 11.84
C ARG A 107 -40.06 12.87 11.67
N LEU A 108 -39.44 12.14 10.73
CA LEU A 108 -39.69 10.71 10.54
C LEU A 108 -39.30 9.89 11.77
N GLU A 109 -38.13 10.16 12.37
CA GLU A 109 -37.69 9.50 13.61
C GLU A 109 -38.69 9.74 14.75
N GLN A 110 -39.17 10.97 14.92
CA GLN A 110 -40.20 11.31 15.91
C GLN A 110 -41.52 10.57 15.67
N LEU A 111 -41.98 10.53 14.41
CA LEU A 111 -43.21 9.84 14.02
C LEU A 111 -43.10 8.32 14.28
N LEU A 112 -41.97 7.71 13.93
CA LEU A 112 -41.71 6.28 14.18
C LEU A 112 -41.52 5.96 15.68
N LEU A 113 -41.21 6.96 16.50
CA LEU A 113 -41.12 6.83 17.95
C LEU A 113 -42.46 7.06 18.64
N SER A 114 -43.38 7.84 18.06
CA SER A 114 -44.64 8.19 18.70
C SER A 114 -45.65 7.03 18.76
N ASP A 115 -45.69 6.17 17.74
CA ASP A 115 -46.61 5.03 17.73
C ASP A 115 -45.95 3.78 17.09
N PRO A 116 -45.99 2.61 17.76
CA PRO A 116 -45.52 1.34 17.19
C PRO A 116 -46.25 0.90 15.90
N LEU A 117 -47.45 1.40 15.62
CA LEU A 117 -48.17 1.12 14.38
C LEU A 117 -47.43 1.66 13.15
N TYR A 118 -46.76 2.81 13.25
CA TYR A 118 -46.01 3.40 12.14
C TYR A 118 -44.75 2.62 11.75
N ARG A 119 -44.29 1.65 12.56
CA ARG A 119 -43.13 0.80 12.23
C ARG A 119 -43.48 -0.46 11.43
N ARG A 120 -44.78 -0.77 11.27
CA ARG A 120 -45.25 -2.03 10.68
C ARG A 120 -45.74 -1.92 9.23
N LEU A 121 -45.73 -0.72 8.66
CA LEU A 121 -46.00 -0.47 7.23
C LEU A 121 -44.79 -0.83 6.38
#